data_AF-A0A9E3RFR5-F1
#
_entry.id   AF-A0A9E3RFR5-F1
#
_cell.length_a   1.000
_cell.length_b   1.000
_cell.length_c   1.000
_cell.angle_alpha   90.00
_cell.angle_beta   90.00
_cell.angle_gamma   90.00
#
_symmetry.space_group_name_H-M   'P 1'
#
loop_
_entity.id
_entity.type
_entity.pdbx_description
1 polymer ?
#
loop_
_entity_poly.entity_id
_entity_poly.type
_entity_poly.pdbx_seq_one_letter_code
_entity_poly.pdbx_strand_id
1 'polypeptide(L)'
;MRFAPMVALCLTACTGPAVTDAELCRDVIRRLCAAPRCAEVDAAFGVGDTCEATLLTRSGCAAETFSFATPDRNRVLSCRLPLIRQGDRLDAHPACIDVLETLDRCPDLTKALGGIQ
;
A
#
# COMPACT_ATOMS: atom_id res chain seq x y z
N MET A 1 -7.24 1.59 -58.59
CA MET A 1 -6.05 2.24 -58.00
C MET A 1 -6.58 3.41 -57.16
N ARG A 2 -6.43 3.58 -55.85
CA ARG A 2 -5.51 3.10 -54.79
C ARG A 2 -6.25 3.35 -53.44
N PHE A 3 -6.28 2.40 -52.49
CA PHE A 3 -5.54 2.39 -51.20
C PHE A 3 -5.54 3.75 -50.45
N ALA A 4 -5.88 3.90 -49.17
CA ALA A 4 -6.28 3.03 -48.06
C ALA A 4 -6.74 3.94 -46.88
N PRO A 5 -7.55 3.45 -45.93
CA PRO A 5 -7.76 4.08 -44.63
C PRO A 5 -6.66 3.59 -43.66
N MET A 6 -5.93 4.50 -43.02
CA MET A 6 -4.98 4.13 -41.95
C MET A 6 -4.86 5.28 -40.94
N VAL A 7 -5.92 5.46 -40.15
CA VAL A 7 -5.80 6.16 -38.87
C VAL A 7 -5.45 5.08 -37.85
N ALA A 8 -4.16 4.75 -37.77
CA ALA A 8 -3.61 3.92 -36.72
C ALA A 8 -3.53 4.78 -35.44
N LEU A 9 -4.56 4.69 -34.58
CA LEU A 9 -4.45 5.12 -33.20
C LEU A 9 -3.40 4.23 -32.51
N CYS A 10 -2.19 4.77 -32.34
CA CYS A 10 -1.23 4.26 -31.38
C CYS A 10 -1.81 4.45 -29.97
N LEU A 11 -2.55 3.46 -29.48
CA LEU A 11 -2.78 3.25 -28.05
C LEU A 11 -1.44 2.81 -27.45
N THR A 12 -0.52 3.75 -27.23
CA THR A 12 0.64 3.50 -26.36
C THR A 12 0.08 3.26 -24.97
N ALA A 13 0.03 1.99 -24.62
CA ALA A 13 -0.37 1.51 -23.31
C ALA A 13 0.36 2.31 -22.22
N CYS A 14 -0.40 2.80 -21.24
CA CYS A 14 0.11 3.28 -19.96
C CYS A 14 0.74 2.08 -19.22
N THR A 15 1.90 1.62 -19.68
CA THR A 15 2.66 0.53 -19.05
C THR A 15 3.81 1.18 -18.30
N GLY A 16 3.48 1.80 -17.17
CA GLY A 16 4.50 2.12 -16.18
C GLY A 16 5.18 0.83 -15.70
N PRO A 17 6.42 0.92 -15.19
CA PRO A 17 7.07 -0.23 -14.56
C PRO A 17 6.18 -0.77 -13.43
N ALA A 18 6.18 -2.10 -13.26
CA ALA A 18 5.47 -2.71 -12.15
C ALA A 18 6.03 -2.17 -10.82
N VAL A 19 5.14 -1.71 -9.94
CA VAL A 19 5.49 -1.21 -8.60
C VAL A 19 6.30 -2.27 -7.85
N THR A 20 7.43 -1.91 -7.26
CA THR A 20 8.26 -2.83 -6.46
C THR A 20 7.60 -3.20 -5.14
N ASP A 21 8.07 -4.25 -4.47
CA ASP A 21 7.56 -4.63 -3.13
C ASP A 21 7.84 -3.53 -2.09
N ALA A 22 9.01 -2.90 -2.18
CA ALA A 22 9.38 -1.77 -1.32
C ALA A 22 8.39 -0.60 -1.47
N GLU A 23 8.08 -0.20 -2.71
CA GLU A 23 7.10 0.85 -2.98
C GLU A 23 5.69 0.49 -2.51
N LEU A 24 5.27 -0.76 -2.73
CA LEU A 24 3.97 -1.24 -2.25
C LEU A 24 3.89 -1.19 -0.72
N CYS A 25 4.95 -1.63 -0.02
CA CYS A 25 4.98 -1.56 1.43
C CYS A 25 4.96 -0.12 1.95
N ARG A 26 5.75 0.78 1.34
CA ARG A 26 5.77 2.20 1.70
C ARG A 26 4.41 2.86 1.51
N ASP A 27 3.69 2.52 0.44
CA ASP A 27 2.33 3.03 0.23
C ASP A 27 1.36 2.58 1.33
N VAL A 28 1.39 1.30 1.72
CA VAL A 28 0.57 0.79 2.82
C VAL A 28 0.88 1.55 4.11
N ILE A 29 2.17 1.70 4.46
CA ILE A 29 2.59 2.43 5.66
C ILE A 29 2.11 3.88 5.62
N ARG A 30 2.29 4.58 4.49
CA ARG A 30 1.85 5.98 4.34
C ARG A 30 0.35 6.13 4.57
N ARG A 31 -0.46 5.21 4.04
CA ARG A 31 -1.92 5.23 4.22
C ARG A 31 -2.33 4.97 5.66
N LEU A 32 -1.68 4.03 6.34
CA LEU A 32 -1.90 3.79 7.76
C LEU A 32 -1.49 5.00 8.63
N CYS A 33 -0.43 5.71 8.23
CA CYS A 33 0.11 6.83 8.97
C CYS A 33 -0.45 8.21 8.57
N ALA A 34 -1.37 8.26 7.60
CA ALA A 34 -1.93 9.50 7.07
C ALA A 34 -2.72 10.27 8.15
N ALA A 35 -2.62 11.60 8.16
CA ALA A 35 -3.20 12.44 9.22
C ALA A 35 -4.55 13.05 8.77
N PRO A 36 -5.64 12.93 9.56
CA PRO A 36 -5.69 12.40 10.92
C PRO A 36 -5.61 10.87 10.94
N ARG A 37 -4.71 10.34 11.77
CA ARG A 37 -4.49 8.91 11.88
C ARG A 37 -5.59 8.25 12.70
N CYS A 38 -5.99 7.06 12.26
CA CYS A 38 -6.98 6.23 12.95
C CYS A 38 -6.39 5.63 14.24
N ALA A 39 -7.15 5.67 15.33
CA ALA A 39 -6.70 5.20 16.65
C ALA A 39 -6.32 3.71 16.66
N GLU A 40 -6.92 2.92 15.76
CA GLU A 40 -6.63 1.51 15.55
C GLU A 40 -5.18 1.28 15.10
N VAL A 41 -4.57 2.21 14.37
CA VAL A 41 -3.15 2.13 13.97
C VAL A 41 -2.26 2.32 15.19
N ASP A 42 -2.57 3.29 16.05
CA ASP A 42 -1.83 3.50 17.28
C ASP A 42 -1.97 2.31 18.24
N ALA A 43 -3.17 1.73 18.34
CA ALA A 43 -3.40 0.50 19.11
C ALA A 43 -2.62 -0.70 18.55
N ALA A 44 -2.62 -0.88 17.23
CA ALA A 44 -2.00 -2.04 16.59
C ALA A 44 -0.47 -2.01 16.55
N PHE A 45 0.12 -0.80 16.48
CA PHE A 45 1.55 -0.66 16.26
C PHE A 45 2.29 0.10 17.38
N GLY A 46 1.62 0.89 18.21
CA GLY A 46 2.24 1.68 19.28
C GLY A 46 3.28 2.67 18.76
N VAL A 47 2.94 3.44 17.72
CA VAL A 47 3.90 4.22 16.93
C VAL A 47 3.93 5.72 17.21
N GLY A 48 2.92 6.28 17.89
CA GLY A 48 2.89 7.69 18.30
C GLY A 48 3.15 8.64 17.12
N ASP A 49 3.78 9.79 17.37
CA ASP A 49 3.95 10.83 16.34
C ASP A 49 4.87 10.43 15.18
N THR A 50 5.67 9.36 15.33
CA THR A 50 6.67 8.93 14.34
C THR A 50 6.21 7.73 13.50
N CYS A 51 4.90 7.58 13.25
CA CYS A 51 4.29 6.43 12.58
C CYS A 51 5.06 5.87 11.39
N GLU A 52 5.27 6.67 10.33
CA GLU A 52 5.91 6.17 9.10
C GLU A 52 7.36 5.76 9.37
N ALA A 53 8.14 6.58 10.06
CA ALA A 53 9.54 6.28 10.38
C ALA A 53 9.68 4.99 11.22
N THR A 54 8.79 4.80 12.20
CA THR A 54 8.78 3.60 13.05
C THR A 54 8.43 2.35 12.24
N LEU A 55 7.35 2.38 11.44
CA LEU A 55 6.93 1.23 10.64
C LEU A 55 7.94 0.88 9.54
N LEU A 56 8.54 1.87 8.87
CA LEU A 56 9.58 1.63 7.87
C LEU A 56 10.80 0.93 8.48
N THR A 57 11.20 1.34 9.69
CA THR A 57 12.33 0.74 10.40
C THR A 57 12.03 -0.70 10.81
N ARG A 58 10.84 -0.96 11.38
CA ARG A 58 10.47 -2.31 11.86
C ARG A 58 10.25 -3.30 10.72
N SER A 59 9.66 -2.86 9.63
CA SER A 59 9.33 -3.69 8.46
C SER A 59 10.51 -3.90 7.51
N GLY A 60 11.49 -2.99 7.51
CA GLY A 60 12.57 -2.97 6.52
C GLY A 60 12.17 -2.36 5.17
N CYS A 61 10.96 -1.81 5.05
CA CYS A 61 10.42 -1.29 3.79
C CYS A 61 11.11 0.00 3.28
N ALA A 62 12.03 0.57 4.05
CA ALA A 62 12.92 1.62 3.58
C ALA A 62 13.95 1.12 2.55
N ALA A 63 14.28 -0.18 2.53
CA ALA A 63 15.27 -0.74 1.62
C ALA A 63 14.66 -1.03 0.24
N GLU A 64 15.32 -0.59 -0.84
CA GLU A 64 14.87 -0.88 -2.22
C GLU A 64 14.96 -2.37 -2.57
N THR A 65 15.76 -3.14 -1.83
CA THR A 65 15.86 -4.61 -1.97
C THR A 65 14.80 -5.37 -1.17
N PHE A 66 13.88 -4.67 -0.49
CA PHE A 66 12.81 -5.29 0.27
C PHE A 66 11.93 -6.14 -0.64
N SER A 67 11.59 -7.34 -0.15
CA SER A 67 10.64 -8.25 -0.79
C SER A 67 9.72 -8.87 0.25
N PHE A 68 8.47 -9.09 -0.15
CA PHE A 68 7.50 -9.75 0.69
C PHE A 68 7.77 -11.25 0.78
N ALA A 69 8.01 -11.76 1.99
CA ALA A 69 8.17 -13.20 2.25
C ALA A 69 6.90 -13.79 2.90
N THR A 70 6.44 -13.20 4.01
CA THR A 70 5.19 -13.56 4.66
C THR A 70 4.59 -12.30 5.28
N PRO A 71 3.43 -11.81 4.79
CA PRO A 71 2.66 -12.32 3.64
C PRO A 71 3.43 -12.21 2.32
N ASP A 72 2.97 -12.93 1.29
CA ASP A 72 3.45 -12.71 -0.08
C ASP A 72 2.85 -11.43 -0.69
N ARG A 73 3.38 -11.00 -1.83
CA ARG A 73 2.93 -9.80 -2.54
C ARG A 73 1.43 -9.81 -2.89
N ASN A 74 0.88 -10.94 -3.34
CA ASN A 74 -0.53 -11.02 -3.74
C ASN A 74 -1.47 -10.86 -2.55
N ARG A 75 -1.07 -11.41 -1.40
CA ARG A 75 -1.74 -11.24 -0.13
C ARG A 75 -1.70 -9.78 0.31
N VAL A 76 -0.55 -9.11 0.23
CA VAL A 76 -0.45 -7.67 0.52
C VAL A 76 -1.35 -6.83 -0.38
N LEU A 77 -1.33 -7.09 -1.69
CA LEU A 77 -2.19 -6.39 -2.65
C LEU A 77 -3.68 -6.54 -2.30
N SER A 78 -4.09 -7.73 -1.87
CA SER A 78 -5.46 -7.98 -1.41
C SER A 78 -5.79 -7.25 -0.10
N CYS A 79 -4.86 -7.26 0.85
CA CYS A 79 -4.99 -6.57 2.14
C CYS A 79 -5.03 -5.05 2.04
N ARG A 80 -4.43 -4.50 0.98
CA ARG A 80 -4.43 -3.06 0.68
C ARG A 80 -5.75 -2.55 0.12
N LEU A 81 -6.62 -3.43 -0.42
CA LEU A 81 -7.84 -3.00 -1.13
C LEU A 81 -8.74 -2.07 -0.30
N PRO A 82 -9.01 -2.32 1.00
CA PRO A 82 -9.78 -1.37 1.80
C PRO A 82 -9.11 0.01 1.90
N LEU A 83 -7.78 0.06 2.07
CA LEU A 83 -7.01 1.30 2.24
C LEU A 83 -7.03 2.22 1.00
N ILE A 84 -7.38 1.69 -0.17
CA ILE A 84 -7.44 2.45 -1.44
C ILE A 84 -8.87 2.67 -1.93
N ARG A 85 -9.88 2.28 -1.15
CA ARG A 85 -11.29 2.36 -1.53
C ARG A 85 -11.75 3.78 -1.82
N GLN A 86 -11.19 4.76 -1.11
CA GLN A 86 -11.45 6.19 -1.30
C GLN A 86 -10.64 6.81 -2.46
N GLY A 87 -9.73 6.05 -3.08
CA GLY A 87 -8.88 6.50 -4.17
C GLY A 87 -7.46 5.94 -4.10
N ASP A 88 -6.82 5.88 -5.26
CA ASP A 88 -5.44 5.41 -5.46
C ASP A 88 -4.39 6.52 -5.30
N ARG A 89 -4.81 7.77 -5.17
CA ARG A 89 -3.90 8.89 -4.87
C ARG A 89 -3.28 8.72 -3.49
N LEU A 90 -2.03 9.18 -3.33
CA LEU A 90 -1.27 9.08 -2.08
C LEU A 90 -1.84 9.99 -0.96
N ASP A 91 -2.57 11.04 -1.33
CA ASP A 91 -3.26 11.96 -0.42
C ASP A 91 -4.69 11.50 -0.06
N ALA A 92 -5.18 10.43 -0.69
CA ALA A 92 -6.48 9.85 -0.35
C ALA A 92 -6.37 9.14 1.00
N HIS A 93 -7.04 9.71 2.00
CA HIS A 93 -7.06 9.16 3.35
C HIS A 93 -8.06 8.00 3.42
N PRO A 94 -7.65 6.81 3.89
CA PRO A 94 -8.59 5.72 4.13
C PRO A 94 -9.55 6.10 5.27
N ALA A 95 -10.79 5.62 5.20
CA ALA A 95 -11.69 5.73 6.35
C ALA A 95 -11.19 4.78 7.46
N CYS A 96 -11.40 5.14 8.74
CA CYS A 96 -10.93 4.28 9.84
C CYS A 96 -11.60 2.90 9.88
N ILE A 97 -12.81 2.78 9.33
CA ILE A 97 -13.44 1.47 9.13
C ILE A 97 -12.68 0.60 8.13
N ASP A 98 -12.10 1.20 7.09
CA ASP A 98 -11.30 0.49 6.08
C ASP A 98 -9.95 0.07 6.67
N VAL A 99 -9.35 0.93 7.51
CA VAL A 99 -8.13 0.60 8.27
C VAL A 99 -8.38 -0.57 9.21
N LEU A 100 -9.46 -0.52 9.99
CA LEU A 100 -9.85 -1.61 10.89
C LEU A 100 -10.09 -2.91 10.11
N GLU A 101 -10.80 -2.85 8.98
CA GLU A 101 -11.02 -4.00 8.09
C GLU A 101 -9.71 -4.63 7.63
N THR A 102 -8.73 -3.81 7.20
CA THR A 102 -7.41 -4.31 6.81
C THR A 102 -6.68 -4.96 7.99
N LEU A 103 -6.65 -4.32 9.16
CA LEU A 103 -5.92 -4.83 10.32
C LEU A 103 -6.52 -6.15 10.85
N ASP A 104 -7.85 -6.28 10.83
CA ASP A 104 -8.57 -7.48 11.26
C ASP A 104 -8.41 -8.65 10.26
N ARG A 105 -8.56 -8.38 8.97
CA ARG A 105 -8.51 -9.42 7.93
C ARG A 105 -7.10 -9.84 7.54
N CYS A 106 -6.09 -9.04 7.88
CA CYS A 106 -4.70 -9.25 7.49
C CYS A 106 -3.71 -9.18 8.65
N PRO A 107 -3.83 -10.09 9.64
CA PRO A 107 -2.93 -10.14 10.79
C PRO A 107 -1.47 -10.45 10.39
N ASP A 108 -1.28 -11.17 9.29
CA ASP A 108 0.02 -11.45 8.67
C ASP A 108 0.69 -10.16 8.17
N LEU A 109 -0.05 -9.29 7.49
CA LEU A 109 0.44 -7.96 7.09
C LEU A 109 0.78 -7.12 8.32
N THR A 110 -0.11 -7.04 9.31
CA THR A 110 0.15 -6.30 10.56
C THR A 110 1.42 -6.77 11.25
N LYS A 111 1.65 -8.09 11.30
CA LYS A 111 2.89 -8.67 11.84
C LYS A 111 4.12 -8.29 11.02
N ALA A 112 4.05 -8.37 9.69
CA ALA A 112 5.16 -8.00 8.81
C ALA A 112 5.54 -6.51 8.91
N LEU A 113 4.58 -5.65 9.22
CA LEU A 113 4.80 -4.23 9.45
C LEU A 113 5.33 -3.90 10.86
N GLY A 114 5.47 -4.90 11.75
CA GLY A 114 5.97 -4.72 13.11
C GLY A 114 4.88 -4.34 14.13
N GLY A 115 3.68 -4.89 13.95
CA GLY A 115 2.59 -4.83 14.93
C GLY A 115 2.96 -5.46 16.26
N ILE A 116 2.32 -4.99 17.33
CA ILE A 116 2.61 -5.37 18.73
C ILE A 116 1.54 -6.29 19.35
N GLN A 117 0.55 -6.68 18.55
CA GLN A 117 -0.62 -7.48 18.95
C GLN A 117 -0.36 -8.97 18.79
#